data_AF-A0A7V8WCD5-F1
#
_entry.id   AF-A0A7V8WCD5-F1
#
_cell.length_a   1.000
_cell.length_b   1.000
_cell.length_c   1.000
_cell.angle_alpha   90.00
_cell.angle_beta   90.00
_cell.angle_gamma   90.00
#
_symmetry.space_group_name_H-M   'P 1'
#
loop_
_entity.id
_entity.type
_entity.pdbx_description
1 polymer ?
#
loop_
_entity_poly.entity_id
_entity_poly.type
_entity_poly.pdbx_seq_one_letter_code
_entity_poly.pdbx_strand_id
1 'polypeptide(L)' 'MKTEREQAQKNIAENRKAFHDYHIVETFEAGVALVGTEVKAIREGSANLRDSFARVEDGEIWVY' A
#
# COMPACT_ATOMS: atom_id res chain seq x y z
N MET A 1 -16.30 -21.20 -3.83
CA MET A 1 -16.23 -19.82 -4.38
C MET A 1 -15.99 -18.88 -3.21
N LYS A 2 -14.95 -18.05 -3.25
CA LYS A 2 -14.70 -17.05 -2.20
C LYS A 2 -15.62 -15.84 -2.41
N THR A 3 -16.10 -15.26 -1.33
CA THR A 3 -16.95 -14.05 -1.38
C THR A 3 -16.15 -12.82 -1.83
N GLU A 4 -16.81 -11.80 -2.38
CA GLU A 4 -16.15 -10.55 -2.82
C GLU A 4 -15.36 -9.87 -1.69
N ARG A 5 -15.82 -10.02 -0.44
CA ARG A 5 -15.14 -9.53 0.76
C ARG A 5 -13.82 -10.25 1.02
N GLU A 6 -13.78 -11.57 0.85
CA GLU A 6 -12.55 -12.35 1.00
C GLU A 6 -11.54 -12.07 -0.13
N GLN A 7 -12.00 -11.73 -1.34
CA GLN A 7 -11.11 -11.30 -2.41
C GLN A 7 -10.52 -9.91 -2.15
N ALA A 8 -11.30 -8.99 -1.57
CA ALA A 8 -10.83 -7.66 -1.19
C ALA A 8 -9.79 -7.68 -0.06
N GLN A 9 -9.76 -8.74 0.75
CA GLN A 9 -8.79 -8.92 1.84
C GLN A 9 -7.43 -9.45 1.38
N LYS A 10 -7.28 -9.75 0.08
CA LYS A 10 -6.02 -10.22 -0.48
C LYS A 10 -5.06 -9.04 -0.63
N ASN A 11 -3.81 -9.21 -0.18
CA ASN A 11 -2.75 -8.23 -0.39
C ASN A 11 -2.64 -7.87 -1.88
N ILE A 12 -2.83 -6.60 -2.19
CA ILE A 12 -2.85 -6.09 -3.56
C ILE A 12 -1.44 -5.81 -4.06
N ALA A 13 -0.62 -5.17 -3.23
CA ALA A 13 0.78 -4.86 -3.51
C ALA A 13 1.62 -5.03 -2.23
N GLU A 14 2.86 -5.47 -2.41
CA GLU A 14 3.82 -5.66 -1.34
C GLU A 14 5.21 -5.29 -1.86
N ASN A 15 5.88 -4.35 -1.18
CA ASN A 15 7.27 -4.02 -1.52
C ASN A 15 8.22 -5.03 -0.86
N ARG A 16 8.38 -6.19 -1.50
CA ARG A 16 9.28 -7.25 -1.03
C ARG A 16 10.74 -6.80 -0.93
N LYS A 17 11.16 -5.84 -1.76
CA LYS A 17 12.52 -5.29 -1.74
C LYS A 17 12.83 -4.59 -0.42
N ALA A 18 11.84 -3.92 0.18
CA ALA A 18 12.01 -3.27 1.48
C ALA A 18 12.43 -4.26 2.59
N PHE A 19 11.90 -5.48 2.58
CA PHE A 19 12.25 -6.53 3.54
C PHE A 19 13.64 -7.14 3.33
N HIS A 20 14.22 -6.99 2.13
CA HIS A 20 15.57 -7.47 1.83
C HIS A 20 16.63 -6.39 2.08
N ASP A 21 16.32 -5.15 1.70
CA ASP A 21 17.28 -4.04 1.73
C ASP A 21 17.37 -3.37 3.10
N TYR A 22 16.30 -3.45 3.91
CA TYR A 22 16.20 -2.76 5.19
C TYR A 22 15.84 -3.73 6.31
N HIS A 23 16.29 -3.39 7.52
CA HIS A 23 15.80 -4.04 8.73
C HIS A 23 14.59 -3.26 9.27
N ILE A 24 13.43 -3.90 9.26
CA ILE A 24 12.18 -3.30 9.74
C ILE A 24 12.13 -3.44 11.26
N VAL A 25 12.20 -2.31 11.95
CA VAL A 25 12.16 -2.24 13.42
C VAL A 25 10.71 -2.23 13.92
N GLU A 26 9.84 -1.52 13.22
CA GLU A 26 8.43 -1.34 13.60
C GLU A 26 7.55 -1.21 12.35
N THR A 27 6.31 -1.68 12.46
CA THR A 27 5.29 -1.61 11.40
C THR A 27 4.05 -0.91 11.90
N PHE A 28 3.56 0.05 11.13
CA PHE A 28 2.34 0.79 11.43
C PHE A 28 1.26 0.45 10.41
N GLU A 29 0.00 0.42 10.86
CA GLU A 29 -1.16 0.33 9.98
C GLU A 29 -1.70 1.74 9.71
N ALA A 30 -1.92 2.06 8.44
CA ALA A 30 -2.46 3.34 8.01
C ALA A 30 -3.47 3.16 6.87
N GLY A 31 -4.43 4.08 6.80
CA GLY A 31 -5.35 4.19 5.66
C GLY A 31 -4.84 5.24 4.68
N VAL A 32 -4.76 4.89 3.39
CA VAL A 32 -4.44 5.86 2.33
C VAL A 32 -5.73 6.45 1.78
N ALA A 33 -5.82 7.78 1.79
CA ALA A 33 -6.93 8.48 1.14
C ALA A 33 -6.71 8.48 -0.38
N LEU A 34 -7.56 7.76 -1.12
CA LEU A 34 -7.48 7.62 -2.56
C LEU A 34 -8.71 8.21 -3.25
N VAL A 35 -8.53 8.73 -4.46
CA VAL A 35 -9.63 9.15 -5.31
C VAL A 35 -10.14 7.99 -6.17
N GLY A 36 -11.42 8.03 -6.58
CA GLY A 36 -12.11 6.85 -7.12
C GLY A 36 -11.44 6.14 -8.30
N THR A 37 -10.70 6.86 -9.14
CA THR A 37 -9.93 6.28 -10.26
C THR A 37 -8.75 5.42 -9.80
N GLU A 38 -8.09 5.81 -8.70
CA GLU A 38 -6.95 5.09 -8.12
C GLU A 38 -7.41 3.79 -7.48
N VAL A 39 -8.56 3.81 -6.81
CA VAL A 39 -9.17 2.60 -6.22
C VAL A 39 -9.40 1.53 -7.29
N LYS A 40 -9.85 1.94 -8.48
CA LYS A 40 -10.06 1.02 -9.60
C LYS A 40 -8.73 0.42 -10.09
N ALA A 41 -7.72 1.26 -10.32
CA ALA A 41 -6.40 0.81 -10.79
C ALA A 41 -5.72 -0.16 -9.82
N ILE A 42 -5.82 0.10 -8.51
CA ILE A 42 -5.28 -0.77 -7.46
C ILE A 42 -6.01 -2.12 -7.44
N ARG A 43 -7.34 -2.13 -7.54
CA ARG A 43 -8.12 -3.39 -7.62
C ARG A 43 -7.78 -4.23 -8.85
N GLU A 44 -7.38 -3.60 -9.94
CA GLU A 44 -6.90 -4.27 -11.16
C GLU A 44 -5.43 -4.74 -11.05
N GLY A 45 -4.78 -4.55 -9.90
CA GLY A 45 -3.41 -4.98 -9.63
C GLY A 45 -2.33 -4.04 -10.14
N SER A 46 -2.69 -2.82 -10.54
CA SER A 46 -1.77 -1.83 -11.11
C SER A 46 -1.16 -0.90 -10.05
N ALA A 47 -0.83 -1.45 -8.87
CA ALA A 47 -0.19 -0.72 -7.77
C ALA A 47 1.29 -1.09 -7.68
N ASN A 48 2.18 -0.10 -7.74
CA ASN A 48 3.63 -0.30 -7.58
C ASN A 48 4.14 0.54 -6.41
N LEU A 49 4.81 -0.10 -5.46
CA LEU A 49 5.41 0.51 -4.28
C LEU A 49 6.95 0.40 -4.29
N ARG A 50 7.55 0.02 -5.43
CA ARG A 50 9.01 -0.02 -5.57
C ARG A 50 9.54 1.40 -5.63
N ASP A 51 10.61 1.62 -4.89
CA ASP A 51 11.30 2.92 -4.75
C ASP A 51 10.42 4.04 -4.17
N SER A 52 9.23 3.69 -3.65
CA SER A 52 8.34 4.59 -2.92
C SER A 52 8.81 4.79 -1.49
N PHE A 53 8.55 5.97 -0.93
CA PHE A 53 8.83 6.29 0.47
C PHE A 53 7.72 7.13 1.09
N ALA A 54 7.58 7.04 2.41
CA ALA A 54 6.66 7.85 3.17
C ALA A 54 7.41 9.01 3.86
N ARG A 55 6.81 10.20 3.88
CA ARG A 55 7.33 11.37 4.59
C ARG A 55 6.25 12.00 5.44
N VAL A 56 6.62 12.44 6.64
CA VAL A 56 5.75 13.22 7.51
C VAL A 56 5.88 14.69 7.14
N GLU A 57 4.78 15.31 6.72
CA GLU A 57 4.70 16.73 6.39
C GLU A 57 3.45 17.31 7.06
N ASP A 58 3.59 18.42 7.79
CA ASP A 58 2.50 19.15 8.45
C ASP A 58 1.56 18.31 9.33
N GLY A 59 2.06 17.22 9.92
CA GLY A 59 1.29 16.31 10.78
C GLY A 59 0.57 15.20 10.03
N GLU A 60 0.77 15.09 8.72
CA GLU A 60 0.23 14.05 7.86
C GLU A 60 1.35 13.18 7.27
N ILE A 61 0.99 11.99 6.80
CA ILE A 61 1.91 11.08 6.12
C ILE A 61 1.58 11.09 4.64
N TRP A 62 2.57 11.46 3.84
CA TRP A 62 2.52 11.45 2.38
C TRP A 62 3.36 10.29 1.85
N VAL A 63 2.81 9.57 0.87
CA VAL A 63 3.51 8.48 0.16
C VAL A 63 3.86 8.97 -1.24
N TYR A 64 5.14 8.90 -1.60
CA TYR A 64 5.69 9.29 -2.90
C TYR A 64 6.18 8.06 -3.67
#